data_AF-A0A7X7I3C6-F1
#
_entry.id   AF-A0A7X7I3C6-F1
#
_cell.length_a   1.000
_cell.length_b   1.000
_cell.length_c   1.000
_cell.angle_alpha   90.00
_cell.angle_beta   90.00
_cell.angle_gamma   90.00
#
_symmetry.space_group_name_H-M   'P 1'
#
loop_
_entity.id
_entity.type
_entity.pdbx_description
1 polymer ?
#
loop_
_entity_poly.entity_id
_entity_poly.type
_entity_poly.pdbx_seq_one_letter_code
_entity_poly.pdbx_strand_id
1 'polypeptide(L)'
;MSKSVFRCFAHRLFFIALLLFLPRGEAFAQDEGYRVLLLNSYHSNFVWTAEVTDGIRQTLLSSGSEVEFLTEYMDTKRGFSVDALKAFSGYMERKYSGRSFDLLICSDDDALVFLRRMGKRLFPDVPVIFCGVNSTSLYEPE
;
A
#
# COMPACT_ATOMS: atom_id res chain seq x y z
N MET A 1 11.76 25.83 59.08
CA MET A 1 11.07 25.00 58.05
C MET A 1 10.59 23.71 58.71
N SER A 2 9.31 23.36 58.59
CA SER A 2 8.76 22.13 59.17
C SER A 2 9.34 20.88 58.50
N LYS A 3 9.65 19.84 59.28
CA LYS A 3 10.15 18.54 58.81
C LYS A 3 9.25 17.92 57.72
N SER A 4 7.97 18.27 57.68
CA SER A 4 7.02 17.82 56.65
C SER A 4 7.31 18.39 55.26
N VAL A 5 7.74 19.66 55.17
CA VAL A 5 8.05 20.34 53.91
C VAL A 5 9.32 19.76 53.28
N PHE A 6 10.33 19.49 54.11
CA PHE A 6 11.58 18.88 53.65
C PHE A 6 11.35 17.44 53.12
N ARG A 7 10.45 16.68 53.75
CA ARG A 7 10.10 15.32 53.32
C ARG A 7 9.36 15.30 51.98
N CYS A 8 8.44 16.24 51.74
CA CYS A 8 7.80 16.41 50.43
C CYS A 8 8.80 16.81 49.34
N PHE A 9 9.76 17.68 49.66
CA PHE A 9 10.78 18.12 48.71
C PHE A 9 11.73 16.98 48.32
N ALA A 10 12.19 16.20 49.30
CA ALA A 10 13.02 15.03 49.07
C ALA A 10 12.32 13.94 48.24
N HIS A 11 11.03 13.67 48.49
CA HIS A 11 10.26 12.74 47.66
C HIS A 11 10.10 13.22 46.22
N ARG A 12 9.84 14.51 46.00
CA ARG A 12 9.75 15.07 44.63
C ARG A 12 11.07 14.95 43.89
N LEU A 13 12.19 15.24 44.54
CA LEU A 13 13.54 15.06 43.96
C LEU A 13 13.84 13.60 43.65
N PHE A 14 13.44 12.67 44.53
CA PHE A 14 13.61 11.23 44.31
C PHE A 14 12.78 10.74 43.10
N PHE A 15 11.53 11.17 42.98
CA PHE A 15 10.68 10.83 41.83
C PHE A 15 11.20 11.40 40.51
N ILE A 16 11.74 12.63 40.53
CA ILE A 16 12.36 13.24 39.33
C ILE A 16 13.64 12.49 38.95
N ALA A 17 14.48 12.12 39.91
CA ALA A 17 15.67 11.32 39.65
C ALA A 17 15.32 9.93 39.10
N LEU A 18 14.26 9.29 39.63
CA LEU A 18 13.78 8.00 39.15
C LEU A 18 13.31 8.05 37.68
N LEU A 19 12.66 9.15 37.28
CA LEU A 19 12.24 9.37 35.88
C LEU A 19 13.43 9.58 34.92
N LEU A 20 14.56 10.11 35.42
CA LEU A 20 15.78 10.29 34.62
C LEU A 20 16.58 9.00 34.41
N PHE A 21 16.38 7.99 35.27
CA PHE A 21 17.01 6.68 35.17
C PHE A 21 16.12 5.61 34.49
N LEU A 22 14.94 5.99 33.98
CA LEU A 22 14.18 5.10 33.13
C LEU A 22 14.98 4.81 31.84
N PRO A 23 15.13 3.54 31.44
CA PRO A 23 15.78 3.21 30.18
C PRO A 23 15.02 3.92 29.06
N ARG A 24 15.74 4.77 28.31
CA ARG A 24 15.23 5.30 27.05
C ARG A 24 15.21 4.12 26.10
N GLY A 25 14.02 3.59 25.82
CA GLY A 25 13.87 2.62 24.74
C GLY A 25 14.41 3.24 23.46
N GLU A 26 15.34 2.57 22.81
CA GLU A 26 15.70 2.93 21.44
C GLU A 26 14.46 2.66 20.60
N ALA A 27 13.88 3.74 20.08
CA ALA A 27 12.86 3.65 19.05
C ALA A 27 13.58 3.26 17.76
N PHE A 28 13.64 1.95 17.49
CA PHE A 28 13.97 1.48 16.15
C PHE A 28 12.84 1.95 15.24
N ALA A 29 13.13 2.94 14.39
CA ALA A 29 12.32 3.16 13.20
C ALA A 29 12.47 1.88 12.38
N GLN A 30 11.43 1.05 12.37
CA GLN A 30 11.35 -0.05 11.42
C GLN A 30 11.32 0.63 10.04
N ASP A 31 12.26 0.29 9.17
CA ASP A 31 12.26 0.75 7.78
C ASP A 31 10.84 0.50 7.24
N GLU A 32 10.11 1.56 6.89
CA GLU A 32 8.72 1.39 6.46
C GLU A 32 8.75 0.64 5.13
N GLY A 33 8.45 -0.67 5.17
CA GLY A 33 8.42 -1.50 3.98
C GLY A 33 7.50 -0.93 2.91
N TYR A 34 7.82 -1.21 1.64
CA TYR A 34 7.06 -0.70 0.50
C TYR A 34 5.73 -1.41 0.36
N ARG A 35 4.64 -0.68 0.12
CA ARG A 35 3.33 -1.23 -0.19
C ARG A 35 3.06 -1.14 -1.68
N VAL A 36 2.94 -2.30 -2.31
CA VAL A 36 2.72 -2.42 -3.75
C VAL A 36 1.37 -3.06 -4.02
N LEU A 37 0.56 -2.42 -4.87
CA LEU A 37 -0.72 -2.98 -5.33
C LEU A 37 -0.62 -3.36 -6.81
N LEU A 38 -0.75 -4.65 -7.12
CA LEU A 38 -0.94 -5.15 -8.48
C LEU A 38 -2.43 -5.24 -8.81
N LEU A 39 -2.86 -4.55 -9.86
CA LEU A 39 -4.19 -4.66 -10.45
C LEU A 39 -4.13 -5.45 -11.77
N ASN A 40 -4.72 -6.63 -11.77
CA ASN A 40 -4.85 -7.46 -12.97
C ASN A 40 -6.18 -7.20 -13.68
N SER A 41 -6.14 -7.07 -15.00
CA SER A 41 -7.36 -6.98 -15.82
C SER A 41 -8.22 -8.24 -15.71
N TYR A 42 -7.61 -9.41 -15.65
CA TYR A 42 -8.30 -10.70 -15.73
C TYR A 42 -8.13 -11.52 -14.46
N HIS A 43 -8.91 -12.60 -14.29
CA HIS A 43 -8.79 -13.49 -13.13
C HIS A 43 -7.48 -14.28 -13.12
N SER A 44 -7.01 -14.66 -11.94
CA SER A 44 -5.85 -15.56 -11.73
C SER A 44 -5.94 -16.93 -12.41
N ASN A 45 -7.10 -17.34 -12.95
CA ASN A 45 -7.24 -18.63 -13.62
C ASN A 45 -6.69 -18.61 -15.05
N PHE A 46 -6.39 -17.42 -15.58
CA PHE A 46 -5.69 -17.29 -16.86
C PHE A 46 -4.19 -17.46 -16.64
N VAL A 47 -3.58 -18.37 -17.39
CA VAL A 47 -2.16 -18.74 -17.24
C VAL A 47 -1.25 -17.51 -17.33
N TRP A 48 -1.47 -16.65 -18.33
CA TRP A 48 -0.67 -15.43 -18.49
C TRP A 48 -0.80 -14.46 -17.30
N THR A 49 -2.00 -14.33 -16.72
CA THR A 49 -2.21 -13.49 -15.53
C THR A 49 -1.48 -14.06 -14.31
N ALA A 50 -1.53 -15.38 -14.12
CA ALA A 50 -0.82 -16.06 -13.04
C ALA A 50 0.70 -15.90 -13.19
N GLU A 51 1.24 -16.18 -14.38
CA GLU A 51 2.67 -16.07 -14.66
C GLU A 51 3.22 -14.65 -14.51
N VAL A 52 2.49 -13.64 -15.01
CA VAL A 52 2.86 -12.22 -14.81
C VAL A 52 2.83 -11.86 -13.33
N THR A 53 1.78 -12.24 -12.61
CA THR A 53 1.66 -11.96 -11.16
C THR A 53 2.79 -12.59 -10.37
N ASP A 54 3.14 -13.84 -10.67
CA ASP A 54 4.20 -14.56 -9.98
C ASP A 54 5.58 -14.00 -10.30
N GLY A 55 5.86 -13.65 -11.56
CA GLY A 55 7.11 -13.00 -11.95
C GLY A 55 7.32 -11.66 -11.24
N ILE A 56 6.28 -10.82 -11.17
CA ILE A 56 6.31 -9.55 -10.44
C ILE A 56 6.54 -9.80 -8.94
N ARG A 57 5.75 -10.69 -8.33
CA ARG A 57 5.84 -10.99 -6.90
C ARG A 57 7.23 -11.51 -6.53
N GLN A 58 7.75 -12.49 -7.26
CA GLN A 58 9.05 -13.09 -6.98
C GLN A 58 10.18 -12.05 -7.09
N THR A 59 10.13 -11.20 -8.11
CA THR A 59 11.12 -10.13 -8.31
C THR A 59 11.12 -9.13 -7.15
N LEU A 60 9.93 -8.65 -6.74
CA LEU A 60 9.81 -7.68 -5.65
C LEU A 60 10.21 -8.26 -4.30
N LEU A 61 9.74 -9.47 -3.96
CA LEU A 61 10.05 -10.12 -2.69
C LEU A 61 11.52 -10.56 -2.58
N SER A 62 12.20 -10.72 -3.72
CA SER A 62 13.63 -11.07 -3.77
C SER A 62 14.55 -9.85 -3.81
N SER A 63 14.01 -8.63 -3.76
CA SER A 63 14.78 -7.37 -3.83
C SER A 63 15.61 -7.07 -2.57
N GLY A 64 15.37 -7.79 -1.47
CA GLY A 64 15.96 -7.52 -0.17
C GLY A 64 15.27 -6.40 0.62
N SER A 65 14.26 -5.73 0.04
CA SER A 65 13.39 -4.78 0.74
C SER A 65 12.20 -5.49 1.39
N GLU A 66 11.71 -4.96 2.51
CA GLU A 66 10.40 -5.38 3.04
C GLU A 66 9.32 -4.86 2.09
N VAL A 67 8.54 -5.77 1.49
CA VAL A 67 7.48 -5.42 0.52
C VAL A 67 6.17 -6.07 0.92
N GLU A 68 5.18 -5.24 1.21
CA GLU A 68 3.79 -5.66 1.30
C GLU A 68 3.17 -5.71 -0.11
N PHE A 69 3.05 -6.91 -0.66
CA PHE A 69 2.53 -7.12 -2.02
C PHE A 69 1.05 -7.53 -2.01
N LEU A 70 0.19 -6.68 -2.54
CA LEU A 70 -1.25 -6.92 -2.69
C LEU A 70 -1.62 -7.14 -4.16
N THR A 71 -2.68 -7.92 -4.39
CA THR A 71 -3.17 -8.20 -5.73
C THR A 71 -4.69 -8.12 -5.77
N GLU A 72 -5.22 -7.41 -6.77
CA GLU A 72 -6.64 -7.39 -7.11
C GLU A 72 -6.84 -7.86 -8.55
N TYR A 73 -8.00 -8.46 -8.82
CA TYR A 73 -8.38 -8.95 -10.12
C TYR A 73 -9.72 -8.33 -10.51
N MET A 74 -9.76 -7.66 -11.67
CA MET A 74 -11.00 -7.08 -12.18
C MET A 74 -11.92 -8.14 -12.80
N ASP A 75 -11.33 -9.26 -13.27
CA ASP A 75 -12.03 -10.35 -13.95
C ASP A 75 -12.83 -9.90 -15.19
N THR A 76 -12.23 -9.02 -16.00
CA THR A 76 -12.99 -8.34 -17.07
C THR A 76 -13.46 -9.26 -18.20
N LYS A 77 -12.78 -10.39 -18.42
CA LYS A 77 -13.13 -11.38 -19.46
C LYS A 77 -14.35 -12.22 -19.14
N ARG A 78 -14.93 -12.12 -17.94
CA ARG A 78 -16.10 -12.92 -17.51
C ARG A 78 -17.39 -12.10 -17.42
N GLY A 79 -17.61 -11.21 -18.39
CA GLY A 79 -18.87 -10.45 -18.49
C GLY A 79 -18.88 -9.18 -17.64
N PHE A 80 -17.84 -8.37 -17.77
CA PHE A 80 -17.66 -7.14 -16.99
C PHE A 80 -18.48 -5.98 -17.54
N SER A 81 -19.68 -5.81 -17.00
CA SER A 81 -20.58 -4.72 -17.35
C SER A 81 -20.15 -3.39 -16.74
N VAL A 82 -20.79 -2.30 -17.19
CA VAL A 82 -20.61 -0.97 -16.58
C VAL A 82 -20.99 -0.97 -15.09
N ASP A 83 -22.04 -1.72 -14.71
CA ASP A 83 -22.44 -1.87 -13.31
C ASP A 83 -21.40 -2.65 -12.50
N ALA A 84 -20.80 -3.69 -13.08
CA ALA A 84 -19.70 -4.43 -12.46
C ALA A 84 -18.48 -3.52 -12.25
N LEU A 85 -18.12 -2.70 -13.24
CA LEU A 85 -17.06 -1.70 -13.12
C LEU A 85 -17.34 -0.67 -12.02
N LYS A 86 -18.59 -0.19 -11.92
CA LYS A 86 -18.99 0.75 -10.86
C LYS A 86 -18.93 0.11 -9.48
N ALA A 87 -19.39 -1.14 -9.36
CA ALA A 87 -19.31 -1.91 -8.12
C ALA A 87 -17.85 -2.15 -7.71
N PHE A 88 -17.00 -2.54 -8.66
CA PHE A 88 -15.55 -2.72 -8.45
C PHE A 88 -14.89 -1.42 -8.00
N SER A 89 -15.19 -0.30 -8.66
CA SER A 89 -14.69 1.03 -8.27
C SER A 89 -15.04 1.38 -6.83
N GLY A 90 -16.30 1.16 -6.43
CA GLY A 90 -16.74 1.40 -5.06
C GLY A 90 -16.15 0.42 -4.04
N TYR A 91 -15.88 -0.83 -4.46
CA TYR A 91 -15.16 -1.80 -3.64
C TYR A 91 -13.71 -1.35 -3.39
N MET A 92 -12.98 -0.95 -4.43
CA MET A 92 -11.60 -0.45 -4.31
C MET A 92 -11.53 0.78 -3.39
N GLU A 93 -12.44 1.73 -3.59
CA GLU A 93 -12.54 2.96 -2.77
C GLU A 93 -12.76 2.65 -1.29
N ARG A 94 -13.67 1.74 -0.96
CA ARG A 94 -13.93 1.35 0.44
C ARG A 94 -12.80 0.51 1.03
N LYS A 95 -12.28 -0.46 0.28
CA LYS A 95 -11.25 -1.39 0.75
C LYS A 95 -9.95 -0.68 1.09
N TYR A 96 -9.59 0.33 0.30
CA TYR A 96 -8.32 1.05 0.43
C TYR A 96 -8.48 2.46 0.99
N SER A 97 -9.64 2.79 1.55
CA SER A 97 -9.86 4.07 2.22
C SER A 97 -8.86 4.25 3.37
N GLY A 98 -8.08 5.34 3.33
CA GLY A 98 -7.05 5.64 4.32
C GLY A 98 -5.78 4.80 4.20
N ARG A 99 -5.65 3.99 3.14
CA ARG A 99 -4.44 3.21 2.85
C ARG A 99 -3.60 3.90 1.78
N SER A 100 -2.32 4.10 2.06
CA SER A 100 -1.33 4.56 1.09
C SER A 100 -0.59 3.39 0.45
N PHE A 101 -0.17 3.62 -0.80
CA PHE A 101 0.69 2.72 -1.57
C PHE A 101 1.88 3.52 -2.11
N ASP A 102 3.01 2.86 -2.26
CA ASP A 102 4.22 3.45 -2.84
C ASP A 102 4.29 3.21 -4.34
N LEU A 103 3.63 2.15 -4.81
CA LEU A 103 3.59 1.78 -6.21
C LEU A 103 2.29 1.05 -6.56
N LEU A 104 1.70 1.43 -7.68
CA LEU A 104 0.69 0.64 -8.37
C LEU A 104 1.32 -0.03 -9.59
N ILE A 105 1.02 -1.31 -9.77
CA ILE A 105 1.36 -2.06 -10.97
C ILE A 105 0.04 -2.49 -11.62
N CYS A 106 -0.07 -2.45 -12.94
CA CYS A 106 -1.19 -3.06 -13.63
C CYS A 106 -0.79 -3.97 -14.80
N SER A 107 -1.58 -5.02 -15.02
CA SER A 107 -1.43 -5.94 -16.16
C SER A 107 -2.62 -5.81 -17.12
N ASP A 108 -2.28 -5.66 -18.41
CA ASP A 108 -3.19 -5.56 -19.56
C ASP A 108 -4.05 -4.27 -19.61
N ASP A 109 -4.76 -4.12 -20.73
CA ASP A 109 -5.44 -2.90 -21.15
C ASP A 109 -6.52 -2.42 -20.16
N ASP A 110 -7.36 -3.31 -19.64
CA ASP A 110 -8.53 -2.91 -18.83
C ASP A 110 -8.11 -2.31 -17.47
N ALA A 111 -7.08 -2.88 -16.85
CA ALA A 111 -6.51 -2.37 -15.60
C ALA A 111 -5.82 -1.02 -15.80
N LEU A 112 -5.09 -0.84 -16.92
CA LEU A 112 -4.51 0.46 -17.24
C LEU A 112 -5.60 1.50 -17.52
N VAL A 113 -6.65 1.16 -18.27
CA VAL A 113 -7.81 2.04 -18.50
C VAL A 113 -8.49 2.41 -17.18
N PHE A 114 -8.66 1.46 -16.27
CA PHE A 114 -9.22 1.70 -14.94
C PHE A 114 -8.37 2.71 -14.15
N LEU A 115 -7.06 2.50 -14.05
CA LEU A 115 -6.16 3.38 -13.31
C LEU A 115 -6.00 4.76 -13.98
N ARG A 116 -6.05 4.87 -15.30
CA ARG A 116 -6.08 6.18 -15.98
C ARG A 116 -7.33 6.99 -15.62
N ARG A 117 -8.47 6.34 -15.44
CA ARG A 117 -9.75 7.00 -15.11
C ARG A 117 -9.93 7.27 -13.61
N MET A 118 -9.55 6.30 -12.79
CA MET A 118 -9.89 6.28 -11.36
C MET A 118 -8.66 6.37 -10.45
N GLY A 119 -7.46 6.11 -10.97
CA GLY A 119 -6.22 5.99 -10.19
C GLY A 119 -5.92 7.25 -9.39
N LYS A 120 -5.91 8.43 -10.02
CA LYS A 120 -5.66 9.71 -9.30
C LYS A 120 -6.68 9.98 -8.19
N ARG A 121 -7.92 9.49 -8.33
CA ARG A 121 -8.98 9.65 -7.33
C ARG A 121 -8.81 8.67 -6.17
N LEU A 122 -8.45 7.42 -6.46
CA LEU A 122 -8.32 6.34 -5.47
C LEU A 122 -6.97 6.37 -4.74
N PHE A 123 -5.91 6.76 -5.45
CA PHE A 123 -4.52 6.67 -5.05
C PHE A 123 -3.77 7.93 -5.53
N PRO A 124 -4.01 9.08 -4.89
CA PRO A 124 -3.37 10.33 -5.28
C PRO A 124 -1.84 10.22 -5.15
N ASP A 125 -1.13 10.76 -6.15
CA ASP A 125 0.34 10.86 -6.19
C ASP A 125 1.12 9.54 -6.18
N VAL A 126 0.43 8.39 -6.28
CA VAL A 126 1.09 7.08 -6.37
C VAL A 126 1.50 6.79 -7.82
N PRO A 127 2.77 6.45 -8.10
CA PRO A 127 3.21 6.11 -9.44
C PRO A 127 2.55 4.81 -9.94
N VAL A 128 2.28 4.75 -11.24
CA VAL A 128 1.70 3.58 -11.92
C VAL A 128 2.70 3.03 -12.93
N ILE A 129 3.03 1.74 -12.82
CA ILE A 129 3.77 0.98 -13.83
C ILE A 129 2.81 -0.03 -14.48
N PHE A 130 2.93 -0.25 -15.78
CA PHE A 130 2.08 -1.20 -16.51
C PHE A 130 2.90 -2.22 -17.30
N CYS A 131 2.31 -3.38 -17.55
CA CYS A 131 2.84 -4.42 -18.42
C CYS A 131 1.69 -5.16 -19.15
N GLY A 132 2.02 -5.91 -20.21
CA GLY A 132 1.03 -6.71 -20.95
C GLY A 132 0.00 -5.90 -21.74
N VAL A 133 0.24 -4.60 -21.95
CA VAL A 133 -0.69 -3.71 -22.67
C VAL A 133 -0.52 -3.89 -24.19
N ASN A 134 -1.62 -4.22 -24.87
CA ASN A 134 -1.65 -4.44 -26.32
C ASN A 134 -2.08 -3.17 -27.07
N SER A 135 -2.92 -2.33 -26.47
CA SER A 135 -3.43 -1.12 -27.10
C SER A 135 -2.41 0.03 -26.99
N THR A 136 -1.70 0.34 -28.08
CA THR A 136 -0.67 1.40 -28.12
C THR A 136 -1.20 2.78 -27.74
N SER A 137 -2.44 3.09 -28.14
CA SER A 137 -3.17 4.32 -27.78
C SER A 137 -3.30 4.58 -26.27
N LEU A 138 -3.04 3.56 -25.41
CA LEU A 138 -3.09 3.74 -23.97
C LEU A 138 -1.83 4.38 -23.39
N TYR A 139 -0.69 4.36 -24.10
CA TYR A 139 0.60 4.84 -23.60
C TYR A 139 1.39 5.72 -24.59
N GLU A 140 0.99 5.79 -25.85
CA GLU A 140 1.52 6.78 -26.79
C GLU A 140 0.86 8.15 -26.54
N PRO A 141 1.63 9.26 -26.55
CA PRO A 141 1.06 10.59 -26.56
C PRO A 141 0.30 10.83 -27.87
N GLU A 142 -0.84 11.53 -27.80
CA GLU A 142 -1.55 12.05 -28.97
C GLU A 142 -0.69 13.04 -29.78
#